data_AF-A0A7C7CL55-F1
#
_entry.id   AF-A0A7C7CL55-F1
#
_cell.length_a   1.000
_cell.length_b   1.000
_cell.length_c   1.000
_cell.angle_alpha   90.00
_cell.angle_beta   90.00
_cell.angle_gamma   90.00
#
_symmetry.space_group_name_H-M   'P 1'
#
loop_
_entity.id
_entity.type
_entity.pdbx_description
1 polymer ?
#
loop_
_entity_poly.entity_id
_entity_poly.type
_entity_poly.pdbx_seq_one_letter_code
_entity_poly.pdbx_strand_id
1 'polypeptide(L)'
;MYKYLSNIFEAISTLFTGMRITWRHMMNIRKENVTLQYPEERWPRPERNIGFNVENYNVIRSRLHVDIDDCIGCLKCERVCPVQCIKINTVKVETKGEDLPDISHTGITSNGTKKALIVSRFDIDMTECCYCNLCVYPCPEECIYMTGGPNSHKHPIDYEFSQYDRNDLIYKFAKDVEDEKMSNYLPQQKQVDE
;
A
#
# COMPACT_ATOMS: atom_id res chain seq x y z
N MET A 1 10.80 66.51 -12.90
CA MET A 1 9.96 66.33 -11.69
C MET A 1 8.66 65.58 -11.96
N TYR A 2 7.89 65.95 -12.99
CA TYR A 2 6.61 65.31 -13.34
C TYR A 2 6.68 63.78 -13.52
N LYS A 3 7.65 63.27 -14.30
CA LYS A 3 7.83 61.82 -14.50
C LYS A 3 8.12 61.05 -13.20
N TYR A 4 8.89 61.64 -12.28
CA TYR A 4 9.21 61.03 -10.99
C TYR A 4 7.96 60.89 -10.10
N LEU A 5 7.15 61.95 -10.03
CA LEU A 5 5.89 61.94 -9.28
C LEU A 5 4.84 61.00 -9.90
N SER A 6 4.80 60.91 -11.24
CA SER A 6 3.93 59.96 -11.96
C SER A 6 4.29 58.50 -11.63
N ASN A 7 5.59 58.17 -11.62
CA ASN A 7 6.05 56.81 -11.30
C ASN A 7 5.76 56.44 -9.83
N ILE A 8 5.88 57.39 -8.90
CA ILE A 8 5.52 57.17 -7.49
C ILE A 8 4.02 56.92 -7.36
N PHE A 9 3.19 57.68 -8.06
CA PHE A 9 1.74 57.49 -8.04
C PHE A 9 1.33 56.13 -8.62
N GLU A 10 1.95 55.73 -9.73
CA GLU A 10 1.74 54.42 -10.35
C GLU A 10 2.14 53.27 -9.40
N ALA A 11 3.31 53.38 -8.77
CA ALA A 11 3.78 52.40 -7.78
C ALA A 11 2.85 52.29 -6.57
N ILE A 12 2.36 53.41 -6.03
CA ILE A 12 1.42 53.41 -4.91
C ILE A 12 0.08 52.81 -5.33
N SER A 13 -0.43 53.17 -6.51
CA SER A 13 -1.73 52.69 -7.01
C SER A 13 -1.74 51.17 -7.24
N THR A 14 -0.65 50.62 -7.76
CA THR A 14 -0.50 49.17 -7.99
C THR A 14 -0.35 48.42 -6.68
N LEU A 15 0.38 48.97 -5.71
CA LEU A 15 0.53 48.44 -4.36
C LEU A 15 -0.82 48.40 -3.61
N PHE A 16 -1.63 49.45 -3.69
CA PHE A 16 -2.99 49.44 -3.14
C PHE A 16 -3.91 48.45 -3.85
N THR A 17 -3.76 48.27 -5.16
CA THR A 17 -4.52 47.27 -5.91
C THR A 17 -4.20 45.85 -5.45
N GLY A 18 -2.92 45.54 -5.20
CA GLY A 18 -2.50 44.27 -4.62
C GLY A 18 -3.04 44.06 -3.21
N MET A 19 -2.89 45.06 -2.32
CA MET A 19 -3.42 44.98 -0.96
C MET A 19 -4.93 44.82 -0.92
N ARG A 20 -5.69 45.43 -1.85
CA ARG A 20 -7.14 45.25 -1.95
C ARG A 20 -7.52 43.79 -2.24
N ILE A 21 -6.72 43.07 -3.02
CA ILE A 21 -6.94 41.64 -3.29
C ILE A 21 -6.61 40.82 -2.04
N THR A 22 -5.46 41.06 -1.40
CA THR A 22 -5.09 40.39 -0.14
C THR A 22 -6.14 40.60 0.95
N TRP A 23 -6.63 41.82 1.10
CA TRP A 23 -7.66 42.18 2.06
C TRP A 23 -9.00 41.48 1.76
N ARG A 24 -9.34 41.30 0.48
CA ARG A 24 -10.52 40.52 0.07
C ARG A 24 -10.40 39.06 0.48
N HIS A 25 -9.24 38.43 0.24
CA HIS A 25 -9.00 37.05 0.69
C HIS A 25 -9.04 36.94 2.22
N MET A 26 -8.48 37.91 2.93
CA MET A 26 -8.50 37.93 4.40
C MET A 26 -9.93 38.03 4.96
N MET A 27 -10.78 38.87 4.38
CA MET A 27 -12.19 38.95 4.77
C MET A 27 -12.99 37.70 4.41
N ASN A 28 -12.68 37.05 3.29
CA ASN A 28 -13.40 35.87 2.80
C ASN A 28 -12.89 34.54 3.39
N ILE A 29 -11.89 34.56 4.27
CA ILE A 29 -11.25 33.35 4.81
C ILE A 29 -12.23 32.37 5.47
N ARG A 30 -13.33 32.87 6.06
CA ARG A 30 -14.35 32.02 6.71
C ARG A 30 -15.34 31.36 5.74
N LYS A 31 -15.41 31.83 4.49
CA LYS A 31 -16.34 31.33 3.47
C LYS A 31 -15.67 30.51 2.38
N GLU A 32 -14.36 30.68 2.19
CA GLU A 32 -13.58 30.06 1.09
C GLU A 32 -12.27 29.44 1.63
N ASN A 33 -12.29 28.81 2.81
CA ASN A 33 -11.10 28.10 3.31
C ASN A 33 -10.89 26.79 2.54
N VAL A 34 -9.73 26.69 1.88
CA VAL A 34 -9.28 25.44 1.23
C VAL A 34 -8.59 24.49 2.21
N THR A 35 -8.35 24.95 3.45
CA THR A 35 -7.65 24.19 4.49
C THR A 35 -8.62 23.30 5.26
N LEU A 36 -8.20 22.08 5.53
CA LEU A 36 -8.89 21.11 6.37
C LEU A 36 -8.06 20.88 7.65
N GLN A 37 -8.71 20.78 8.81
CA GLN A 37 -8.02 20.65 10.09
C GLN A 37 -7.72 19.19 10.39
N TYR A 38 -6.53 18.72 10.00
CA TYR A 38 -6.02 17.42 10.40
C TYR A 38 -5.55 17.47 11.87
N PRO A 39 -5.88 16.49 12.74
CA PRO A 39 -6.42 15.16 12.45
C PRO A 39 -7.94 14.97 12.54
N GLU A 40 -8.69 15.95 13.07
CA GLU A 40 -10.14 15.82 13.33
C GLU A 40 -10.95 15.69 12.04
N GLU A 41 -10.61 16.52 11.06
CA GLU A 41 -11.11 16.42 9.70
C GLU A 41 -10.08 15.66 8.88
N ARG A 42 -10.55 14.72 8.06
CA ARG A 42 -9.73 13.98 7.10
C ARG A 42 -10.36 14.17 5.73
N TRP A 43 -9.53 14.21 4.69
CA TRP A 43 -10.09 14.31 3.34
C TRP A 43 -11.06 13.14 3.16
N PRO A 44 -12.35 13.41 2.85
CA PRO A 44 -13.22 12.33 2.46
C PRO A 44 -12.57 11.66 1.25
N ARG A 45 -12.71 10.33 1.17
CA ARG A 45 -12.24 9.52 0.04
C ARG A 45 -12.55 10.32 -1.23
N PRO A 46 -11.59 10.60 -2.12
CA PRO A 46 -11.86 11.43 -3.27
C PRO A 46 -12.99 10.84 -4.11
N GLU A 47 -14.20 11.37 -3.92
CA GLU A 47 -15.33 11.21 -4.84
C GLU A 47 -15.04 12.14 -6.03
N ARG A 48 -14.03 11.78 -6.83
CA ARG A 48 -13.59 12.60 -7.97
C ARG A 48 -14.64 12.54 -9.08
N ASN A 49 -15.62 13.44 -9.04
CA ASN A 49 -16.39 13.88 -10.21
C ASN A 49 -15.54 14.76 -11.15
N ILE A 50 -14.36 14.27 -11.55
CA ILE A 50 -13.48 14.93 -12.54
C ILE A 50 -13.37 14.10 -13.82
N GLY A 51 -14.44 13.39 -14.19
CA GLY A 51 -14.54 12.66 -15.46
C GLY A 51 -13.78 11.32 -15.51
N PHE A 52 -13.51 10.69 -14.36
CA PHE A 52 -12.85 9.39 -14.28
C PHE A 52 -13.59 8.48 -13.29
N ASN A 53 -14.06 7.30 -13.74
CA ASN A 53 -14.84 6.37 -12.92
C ASN A 53 -14.01 5.76 -11.76
N VAL A 54 -14.66 5.54 -10.61
CA VAL A 54 -14.07 4.97 -9.38
C VAL A 54 -13.45 3.59 -9.62
N GLU A 55 -14.01 2.82 -10.55
CA GLU A 55 -13.52 1.49 -10.96
C GLU A 55 -12.13 1.52 -11.61
N ASN A 56 -11.72 2.68 -12.17
CA ASN A 56 -10.50 2.82 -12.94
C ASN A 56 -9.29 3.30 -12.13
N TYR A 57 -9.41 3.42 -10.79
CA TYR A 57 -8.30 3.92 -9.99
C TYR A 57 -8.11 3.10 -8.70
N ASN A 58 -6.91 2.53 -8.58
CA ASN A 58 -6.24 2.26 -7.31
C ASN A 58 -5.83 3.59 -6.61
N VAL A 59 -6.81 4.44 -6.21
CA VAL A 59 -6.62 5.89 -5.87
C VAL A 59 -5.62 6.20 -4.77
N ILE A 60 -5.31 5.22 -3.96
CA ILE A 60 -4.67 5.48 -2.69
C ILE A 60 -3.44 4.60 -2.60
N ARG A 61 -2.29 5.27 -2.60
CA ARG A 61 -1.03 4.69 -2.14
C ARG A 61 -1.15 4.47 -0.64
N SER A 62 -1.79 3.38 -0.28
CA SER A 62 -1.97 2.92 1.09
C SER A 62 -1.05 1.75 1.38
N ARG A 63 -1.01 1.33 2.64
CA ARG A 63 -0.27 0.15 3.07
C ARG A 63 -0.69 -1.08 2.24
N LEU A 64 0.29 -1.85 1.77
CA LEU A 64 0.02 -3.19 1.21
C LEU A 64 -0.31 -4.15 2.36
N HIS A 65 -1.32 -4.98 2.14
CA HIS A 65 -1.68 -6.08 3.03
C HIS A 65 -1.69 -7.40 2.25
N VAL A 66 -1.41 -8.50 2.95
CA VAL A 66 -1.38 -9.84 2.36
C VAL A 66 -2.14 -10.81 3.24
N ASP A 67 -3.17 -11.41 2.66
CA ASP A 67 -3.90 -12.53 3.24
C ASP A 67 -3.08 -13.80 3.01
N ILE A 68 -2.26 -14.20 3.99
CA ILE A 68 -1.32 -15.33 3.84
C ILE A 68 -2.05 -16.67 3.61
N ASP A 69 -3.26 -16.81 4.14
CA ASP A 69 -4.11 -17.99 4.00
C ASP A 69 -4.55 -18.22 2.55
N ASP A 70 -4.60 -17.17 1.73
CA ASP A 70 -4.88 -17.28 0.29
C ASP A 70 -3.61 -17.28 -0.59
N CYS A 71 -2.45 -16.94 -0.02
CA CYS A 71 -1.21 -16.86 -0.80
C CYS A 71 -0.67 -18.25 -1.19
N ILE A 72 -0.71 -18.58 -2.49
CA ILE A 72 -0.20 -19.87 -3.03
C ILE A 72 1.33 -19.91 -3.27
N GLY A 73 2.08 -18.85 -2.92
CA GLY A 73 3.54 -18.83 -3.07
C GLY A 73 4.05 -18.80 -4.53
N CYS A 74 3.30 -18.21 -5.47
CA CYS A 74 3.65 -18.23 -6.90
C CYS A 74 4.82 -17.31 -7.33
N LEU A 75 5.32 -16.47 -6.42
CA LEU A 75 6.44 -15.51 -6.64
C LEU A 75 6.20 -14.45 -7.74
N LYS A 76 4.96 -14.29 -8.23
CA LYS A 76 4.66 -13.29 -9.28
C LYS A 76 4.80 -11.85 -8.78
N CYS A 77 4.35 -11.58 -7.56
CA CYS A 77 4.41 -10.26 -6.92
C CYS A 77 5.86 -9.83 -6.62
N GLU A 78 6.75 -10.76 -6.26
CA GLU A 78 8.18 -10.49 -6.09
C GLU A 78 8.84 -10.15 -7.43
N ARG A 79 8.56 -10.93 -8.49
CA ARG A 79 9.17 -10.72 -9.82
C ARG A 79 8.75 -9.41 -10.49
N VAL A 80 7.50 -8.98 -10.32
CA VAL A 80 7.00 -7.75 -10.95
C VAL A 80 7.45 -6.48 -10.21
N CYS A 81 7.90 -6.61 -8.95
CA CYS A 81 8.23 -5.46 -8.14
C CYS A 81 9.45 -4.71 -8.71
N PRO A 82 9.32 -3.42 -9.09
CA PRO A 82 10.41 -2.69 -9.73
C PRO A 82 11.60 -2.42 -8.79
N VAL A 83 11.34 -2.38 -7.48
CA VAL A 83 12.32 -2.11 -6.42
C VAL A 83 12.69 -3.36 -5.62
N GLN A 84 12.11 -4.53 -5.95
CA GLN A 84 12.34 -5.81 -5.26
C GLN A 84 12.15 -5.79 -3.73
N CYS A 85 11.23 -4.97 -3.23
CA CYS A 85 10.97 -4.82 -1.79
C CYS A 85 10.20 -5.99 -1.14
N ILE A 86 9.70 -6.94 -1.94
CA ILE A 86 8.98 -8.13 -1.45
C ILE A 86 9.96 -9.30 -1.48
N LYS A 87 10.09 -10.03 -0.38
CA LYS A 87 10.91 -11.26 -0.29
C LYS A 87 10.05 -12.44 0.10
N ILE A 88 10.05 -13.47 -0.75
CA ILE A 88 9.20 -14.66 -0.54
C ILE A 88 10.06 -15.91 -0.58
N ASN A 89 9.97 -16.73 0.48
CA ASN A 89 10.53 -18.07 0.48
C ASN A 89 9.39 -19.10 0.52
N THR A 90 9.52 -20.13 -0.31
CA THR A 90 8.53 -21.21 -0.37
C THR A 90 9.17 -22.58 -0.27
N VAL A 91 8.41 -23.48 0.33
CA VAL A 91 8.76 -24.88 0.53
C VAL A 91 7.70 -25.75 -0.13
N LYS A 92 8.12 -26.81 -0.84
CA LYS A 92 7.19 -27.78 -1.44
C LYS A 92 6.70 -28.75 -0.38
N VAL A 93 5.39 -29.01 -0.41
CA VAL A 93 4.74 -30.02 0.44
C VAL A 93 4.44 -31.27 -0.40
N GLU A 94 4.51 -32.43 0.24
CA GLU A 94 4.17 -33.70 -0.39
C GLU A 94 2.66 -33.85 -0.63
N THR A 95 1.83 -33.48 0.34
CA THR A 95 0.37 -33.51 0.24
C THR A 95 -0.18 -32.17 -0.26
N LYS A 96 -1.00 -32.21 -1.33
CA LYS A 96 -1.60 -31.03 -1.93
C LYS A 96 -3.02 -30.82 -1.43
N GLY A 97 -3.29 -29.65 -0.88
CA GLY A 97 -4.65 -29.25 -0.47
C GLY A 97 -5.13 -29.85 0.86
N GLU A 98 -4.21 -30.35 1.68
CA GLU A 98 -4.49 -30.73 3.06
C GLU A 98 -4.11 -29.58 3.99
N ASP A 99 -4.93 -29.31 4.99
CA ASP A 99 -4.62 -28.35 6.04
C ASP A 99 -3.65 -28.99 7.03
N LEU A 100 -2.55 -28.29 7.33
CA LEU A 100 -1.53 -28.72 8.26
C LEU A 100 -1.61 -27.85 9.52
N PRO A 101 -2.35 -28.28 10.57
CA PRO A 101 -2.58 -27.46 11.75
C PRO A 101 -1.29 -27.20 12.55
N ASP A 102 -0.34 -28.12 12.54
CA ASP A 102 0.93 -28.00 13.28
C ASP A 102 1.79 -26.83 12.79
N ILE A 103 1.62 -26.43 11.53
CA ILE A 103 2.34 -25.33 10.85
C ILE A 103 1.40 -24.13 10.62
N SER A 104 0.13 -24.25 11.04
CA SER A 104 -0.92 -23.27 10.74
C SER A 104 -1.05 -23.00 9.23
N HIS A 105 -0.79 -24.00 8.37
CA HIS A 105 -0.92 -23.87 6.93
C HIS A 105 -2.30 -24.30 6.46
N THR A 106 -2.94 -23.44 5.68
CA THR A 106 -4.22 -23.71 5.02
C THR A 106 -3.93 -24.30 3.64
N GLY A 107 -4.52 -25.46 3.34
CA GLY A 107 -4.37 -26.21 2.10
C GLY A 107 -5.23 -25.70 0.97
N ILE A 108 -6.40 -25.10 1.25
CA ILE A 108 -7.33 -24.60 0.23
C ILE A 108 -7.53 -23.09 0.39
N THR A 109 -7.42 -22.33 -0.70
CA THR A 109 -7.69 -20.88 -0.70
C THR A 109 -9.19 -20.57 -0.74
N SER A 110 -9.56 -19.33 -0.44
CA SER A 110 -10.94 -18.82 -0.57
C SER A 110 -11.54 -19.02 -1.97
N ASN A 111 -10.70 -19.04 -3.03
CA ASN A 111 -11.14 -19.31 -4.42
C ASN A 111 -11.11 -20.80 -4.79
N GLY A 112 -10.80 -21.70 -3.86
CA GLY A 112 -10.81 -23.15 -4.06
C GLY A 112 -9.51 -23.74 -4.64
N THR A 113 -8.43 -22.95 -4.73
CA THR A 113 -7.15 -23.44 -5.24
C THR A 113 -6.43 -24.28 -4.18
N LYS A 114 -5.98 -25.48 -4.56
CA LYS A 114 -5.18 -26.34 -3.69
C LYS A 114 -3.73 -25.88 -3.64
N LYS A 115 -3.26 -25.52 -2.46
CA LYS A 115 -1.88 -25.13 -2.19
C LYS A 115 -0.96 -26.34 -2.24
N ALA A 116 0.14 -26.19 -2.97
CA ALA A 116 1.24 -27.15 -3.06
C ALA A 116 2.54 -26.62 -2.44
N LEU A 117 2.54 -25.35 -2.03
CA LEU A 117 3.67 -24.64 -1.47
C LEU A 117 3.26 -24.07 -0.11
N ILE A 118 4.13 -24.22 0.88
CA ILE A 118 4.11 -23.46 2.13
C ILE A 118 4.95 -22.21 1.91
N VAL A 119 4.43 -21.06 2.30
CA VAL A 119 5.16 -19.80 2.32
C VAL A 119 5.85 -19.67 3.68
N SER A 120 7.16 -19.90 3.73
CA SER A 120 7.94 -19.80 4.97
C SER A 120 8.34 -18.37 5.32
N ARG A 121 8.46 -17.51 4.30
CA ARG A 121 8.78 -16.09 4.46
C ARG A 121 7.96 -15.28 3.48
N PHE A 122 7.34 -14.22 3.95
CA PHE A 122 6.68 -13.22 3.12
C PHE A 122 6.87 -11.87 3.79
N ASP A 123 7.91 -11.16 3.38
CA ASP A 123 8.25 -9.87 3.94
C ASP A 123 8.03 -8.79 2.88
N ILE A 124 7.42 -7.68 3.29
CA ILE A 124 7.33 -6.46 2.49
C ILE A 124 8.06 -5.35 3.23
N ASP A 125 9.15 -4.86 2.63
CA ASP A 125 9.81 -3.65 3.09
C ASP A 125 9.07 -2.42 2.56
N MET A 126 8.34 -1.73 3.45
CA MET A 126 7.61 -0.52 3.10
C MET A 126 8.53 0.70 2.97
N THR A 127 9.78 0.61 3.42
CA THR A 127 10.78 1.69 3.26
C THR A 127 11.32 1.77 1.84
N GLU A 128 11.32 0.63 1.13
CA GLU A 128 11.72 0.54 -0.27
C GLU A 128 10.53 0.64 -1.24
N CYS A 129 9.32 0.29 -0.77
CA CYS A 129 8.12 0.26 -1.61
C CYS A 129 7.78 1.63 -2.21
N CYS A 130 7.55 1.67 -3.53
CA CYS A 130 7.11 2.89 -4.23
C CYS A 130 5.58 3.01 -4.40
N TYR A 131 4.80 2.11 -3.78
CA TYR A 131 3.33 2.09 -3.83
C TYR A 131 2.74 2.19 -5.25
N CYS A 132 3.33 1.47 -6.21
CA CYS A 132 2.90 1.47 -7.61
C CYS A 132 1.72 0.54 -7.93
N ASN A 133 1.35 -0.34 -6.98
CA ASN A 133 0.30 -1.36 -7.12
C ASN A 133 0.54 -2.46 -8.18
N LEU A 134 1.76 -2.57 -8.72
CA LEU A 134 2.09 -3.57 -9.74
C LEU A 134 2.09 -5.01 -9.20
N CYS A 135 2.30 -5.20 -7.89
CA CYS A 135 2.30 -6.52 -7.25
C CYS A 135 0.91 -7.15 -7.11
N VAL A 136 -0.15 -6.33 -7.13
CA VAL A 136 -1.55 -6.76 -6.96
C VAL A 136 -2.11 -7.36 -8.25
N TYR A 137 -1.84 -6.70 -9.38
CA TYR A 137 -2.36 -7.10 -10.68
C TYR A 137 -2.04 -8.56 -11.12
N PRO A 138 -0.82 -9.10 -10.93
CA PRO A 138 -0.51 -10.46 -11.33
C PRO A 138 -0.89 -11.52 -10.29
N CYS A 139 -1.45 -11.14 -9.13
CA CYS A 139 -1.83 -12.10 -8.10
C CYS A 139 -3.09 -12.87 -8.51
N PRO A 140 -3.01 -14.20 -8.74
CA PRO A 140 -4.15 -14.98 -9.23
C PRO A 140 -5.26 -15.17 -8.17
N GLU A 141 -4.89 -15.12 -6.89
CA GLU A 141 -5.81 -15.32 -5.76
C GLU A 141 -6.26 -14.00 -5.13
N GLU A 142 -5.81 -12.86 -5.67
CA GLU A 142 -6.08 -11.53 -5.11
C GLU A 142 -5.73 -11.40 -3.60
N CYS A 143 -4.73 -12.17 -3.15
CA CYS A 143 -4.33 -12.25 -1.75
C CYS A 143 -3.48 -11.05 -1.29
N ILE A 144 -2.81 -10.36 -2.21
CA ILE A 144 -2.06 -9.12 -1.95
C ILE A 144 -2.83 -7.95 -2.53
N TYR A 145 -3.05 -6.92 -1.73
CA TYR A 145 -3.80 -5.74 -2.14
C TYR A 145 -3.37 -4.49 -1.37
N MET A 146 -3.65 -3.33 -1.95
CA MET A 146 -3.60 -2.06 -1.23
C MET A 146 -4.85 -1.91 -0.36
N THR A 147 -4.66 -1.50 0.89
CA THR A 147 -5.75 -1.27 1.86
C THR A 147 -6.63 -0.09 1.45
N GLY A 148 -7.94 -0.14 1.70
CA GLY A 148 -8.86 0.90 1.24
C GLY A 148 -9.21 0.82 -0.25
N GLY A 149 -9.75 1.91 -0.81
CA GLY A 149 -10.27 1.94 -2.18
C GLY A 149 -11.32 0.83 -2.44
N PRO A 150 -11.19 0.04 -3.52
CA PRO A 150 -12.10 -1.08 -3.80
C PRO A 150 -12.03 -2.19 -2.72
N ASN A 151 -10.88 -2.33 -2.04
CA ASN A 151 -10.66 -3.32 -0.99
C ASN A 151 -10.99 -2.80 0.42
N SER A 152 -11.70 -1.67 0.51
CA SER A 152 -12.14 -1.10 1.80
C SER A 152 -13.05 -2.02 2.61
N HIS A 153 -13.66 -3.02 1.96
CA HIS A 153 -14.45 -4.07 2.61
C HIS A 153 -13.58 -5.09 3.38
N LYS A 154 -12.32 -5.31 2.97
CA LYS A 154 -11.36 -6.18 3.68
C LYS A 154 -10.64 -5.41 4.77
N HIS A 155 -9.99 -4.31 4.40
CA HIS A 155 -9.22 -3.47 5.31
C HIS A 155 -9.51 -1.98 5.08
N PRO A 156 -9.69 -1.19 6.16
CA PRO A 156 -9.84 0.25 6.05
C PRO A 156 -8.58 0.86 5.44
N ILE A 157 -8.75 2.05 4.85
CA ILE A 157 -7.64 2.83 4.31
C ILE A 157 -6.60 3.12 5.39
N ASP A 158 -5.34 2.89 5.06
CA ASP A 158 -4.25 3.03 6.02
C ASP A 158 -3.04 3.70 5.36
N TYR A 159 -2.91 5.00 5.60
CA TYR A 159 -1.79 5.84 5.14
C TYR A 159 -1.01 6.46 6.30
N GLU A 160 -1.47 6.26 7.55
CA GLU A 160 -0.94 6.87 8.77
C GLU A 160 -0.10 5.85 9.57
N PHE A 161 0.82 5.15 8.90
CA PHE A 161 1.57 4.02 9.48
C PHE A 161 3.05 4.31 9.74
N SER A 162 3.37 5.58 9.98
CA SER A 162 4.72 6.01 10.37
C SER A 162 5.19 5.27 11.62
N GLN A 163 6.43 4.79 11.58
CA GLN A 163 7.11 4.18 12.72
C GLN A 163 8.33 5.01 13.13
N TYR A 164 8.79 4.84 14.37
CA TYR A 164 9.99 5.52 14.87
C TYR A 164 11.28 4.86 14.35
N ASP A 165 11.30 3.53 14.29
CA ASP A 165 12.44 2.78 13.77
C ASP A 165 12.16 2.28 12.35
N ARG A 166 13.21 2.16 11.55
CA ARG A 166 13.13 1.66 10.16
C ARG A 166 12.72 0.19 10.13
N ASN A 167 13.19 -0.59 11.11
CA ASN A 167 12.93 -2.03 11.16
C ASN A 167 11.44 -2.35 11.33
N ASP A 168 10.67 -1.46 11.97
CA ASP A 168 9.23 -1.62 12.19
C ASP A 168 8.40 -1.39 10.92
N LEU A 169 9.03 -0.91 9.84
CA LEU A 169 8.42 -0.76 8.51
C LEU A 169 8.63 -2.00 7.62
N ILE A 170 9.28 -3.04 8.14
CA ILE A 170 9.39 -4.35 7.49
C ILE A 170 8.24 -5.22 7.99
N TYR A 171 7.22 -5.39 7.16
CA TYR A 171 6.03 -6.16 7.53
C TYR A 171 6.22 -7.62 7.14
N LYS A 172 6.06 -8.51 8.13
CA LYS A 172 6.13 -9.95 7.96
C LYS A 172 4.71 -10.51 7.98
N PHE A 173 4.32 -11.18 6.89
CA PHE A 173 2.99 -11.76 6.73
C PHE A 173 3.00 -13.29 6.81
N ALA A 174 4.17 -13.92 6.67
CA ALA A 174 4.29 -15.35 6.91
C ALA A 174 4.04 -15.67 8.38
N LYS A 175 3.41 -16.81 8.64
CA LYS A 175 3.23 -17.32 10.01
C LYS A 175 4.58 -17.82 10.51
N ASP A 176 4.95 -17.47 11.74
CA ASP A 176 6.17 -17.98 12.36
C ASP A 176 5.98 -19.46 12.67
N VAL A 177 6.86 -20.30 12.12
CA VAL A 177 6.83 -21.76 12.32
C VAL A 177 8.18 -22.18 12.85
N GLU A 178 8.19 -23.04 13.87
CA GLU A 178 9.41 -23.66 14.36
C GLU A 178 10.02 -24.56 13.27
N ASP A 179 11.32 -24.42 13.04
CA ASP A 179 12.07 -25.15 12.00
C ASP A 179 11.93 -26.68 12.16
N GLU A 180 11.83 -27.17 13.40
CA GLU A 180 11.62 -28.59 13.70
C GLU A 180 10.30 -29.11 13.10
N LYS A 181 9.21 -28.35 13.23
CA LYS A 181 7.91 -28.73 12.69
C LYS A 181 7.90 -28.68 11.17
N MET A 182 8.56 -27.68 10.57
CA MET A 182 8.73 -27.58 9.12
C MET A 182 9.49 -28.78 8.54
N SER A 183 10.48 -29.31 9.27
CA SER A 183 11.28 -30.45 8.82
C SER A 183 10.49 -31.74 8.61
N ASN A 184 9.40 -31.93 9.37
CA ASN A 184 8.55 -33.13 9.28
C ASN A 184 7.76 -33.23 7.96
N TYR A 185 7.54 -32.11 7.28
CA TYR A 185 6.73 -32.04 6.04
C TYR A 185 7.56 -31.67 4.81
N LEU A 186 8.85 -31.42 5.01
CA LEU A 186 9.80 -31.29 3.92
C LEU A 186 10.02 -32.67 3.29
N PRO A 187 9.97 -32.78 1.95
CA PRO A 187 10.37 -34.02 1.31
C PRO A 187 11.82 -34.30 1.70
N GLN A 188 12.06 -35.48 2.31
CA GLN A 188 13.40 -35.95 2.61
C GLN A 188 14.21 -35.82 1.31
N GLN A 189 15.26 -35.01 1.33
CA GLN A 189 16.14 -34.87 0.18
C GLN A 189 16.65 -36.27 -0.15
N LYS A 190 16.09 -36.89 -1.20
CA LYS A 190 16.69 -38.08 -1.80
C LYS A 190 18.11 -37.67 -2.13
N GLN A 191 19.07 -38.26 -1.42
CA GLN A 191 20.48 -38.15 -1.74
C GLN A 191 20.60 -38.41 -3.24
N VAL A 192 20.97 -37.37 -3.98
CA VAL A 192 21.39 -37.53 -5.36
C VAL A 192 22.79 -38.11 -5.21
N ASP A 193 22.85 -39.44 -5.16
CA ASP A 193 24.11 -40.17 -5.25
C ASP A 193 24.75 -39.80 -6.60
N GLU A 194 26.06 -39.50 -6.53
CA GLU A 194 26.93 -38.97 -7.61
C GLU A 194 26.74 -39.55 -9.01
#